data_AF-A0AAN7L0T4-F1
#
_entry.id   AF-A0AAN7L0T4-F1
#
_cell.length_a   1.000
_cell.length_b   1.000
_cell.length_c   1.000
_cell.angle_alpha   90.00
_cell.angle_beta   90.00
_cell.angle_gamma   90.00
#
_symmetry.space_group_name_H-M   'P 1'
#
loop_
_entity.id
_entity.type
_entity.pdbx_description
1 polymer ?
#
loop_
_entity_poly.entity_id
_entity_poly.type
_entity_poly.pdbx_seq_one_letter_code
_entity_poly.pdbx_strand_id
1 'polypeptide(L)'
;MASKLVEFEEGKIGIALNLEFVLMGDGLLIQKRSSVKATGRIAQIPVSEAYLDHVINALAKPIDGRGEISASESRLIESPAPGIISRRSV
;
A
#
# COMPACT_ATOMS: atom_id res chain seq x y z
N MET A 1 -9.36 -1.62 14.55
CA MET A 1 -9.98 -1.41 13.22
C MET A 1 -8.88 -1.53 12.19
N ALA A 2 -9.02 -2.40 11.19
CA ALA A 2 -7.98 -2.61 10.19
C ALA A 2 -7.98 -1.46 9.16
N SER A 3 -6.82 -0.86 8.94
CA SER A 3 -6.54 0.10 7.88
C SER A 3 -6.85 -0.53 6.52
N LYS A 4 -7.80 0.02 5.74
CA LYS A 4 -8.27 -0.56 4.47
C LYS A 4 -7.84 0.28 3.27
N LEU A 5 -7.49 -0.36 2.16
CA LEU A 5 -7.20 0.34 0.91
C LEU A 5 -8.50 0.79 0.24
N VAL A 6 -8.49 2.04 -0.20
CA VAL A 6 -9.55 2.64 -1.01
C VAL A 6 -8.99 3.21 -2.30
N GLU A 7 -9.82 3.26 -3.31
CA GLU A 7 -9.50 3.82 -4.62
C GLU A 7 -10.45 4.97 -4.93
N PHE A 8 -9.88 6.12 -5.29
CA PHE A 8 -10.61 7.30 -5.74
C PHE A 8 -10.90 7.20 -7.24
N GLU A 9 -11.92 7.92 -7.75
CA GLU A 9 -12.28 7.91 -9.18
C GLU A 9 -11.12 8.23 -10.12
N GLU A 10 -10.15 9.01 -9.64
CA GLU A 10 -8.97 9.44 -10.37
C GLU A 10 -7.83 8.39 -10.33
N GLY A 11 -8.12 7.16 -9.86
CA GLY A 11 -7.17 6.04 -9.77
C GLY A 11 -6.13 6.20 -8.65
N LYS A 12 -6.30 7.19 -7.78
CA LYS A 12 -5.45 7.40 -6.61
C LYS A 12 -5.81 6.41 -5.52
N ILE A 13 -4.81 5.97 -4.77
CA ILE A 13 -4.99 5.04 -3.65
C ILE A 13 -5.00 5.85 -2.35
N GLY A 14 -5.83 5.44 -1.39
CA GLY A 14 -5.79 5.94 -0.03
C GLY A 14 -5.94 4.83 1.00
N ILE A 15 -5.74 5.20 2.27
CA ILE A 15 -6.03 4.35 3.42
C ILE A 15 -7.20 4.96 4.20
N ALA A 16 -8.20 4.13 4.49
CA ALA A 16 -9.24 4.46 5.45
C ALA A 16 -8.70 4.28 6.89
N LEU A 17 -8.64 5.38 7.64
CA LEU A 17 -8.19 5.43 9.04
C LEU A 17 -9.29 6.08 9.87
N ASN A 18 -9.86 5.33 10.82
CA ASN A 18 -10.86 5.83 11.76
C ASN A 18 -12.00 6.66 11.12
N LEU A 19 -12.61 6.14 10.05
CA LEU A 19 -13.67 6.79 9.25
C LEU A 19 -13.25 8.02 8.43
N GLU A 20 -11.98 8.42 8.50
CA GLU A 20 -11.36 9.39 7.61
C GLU A 20 -10.51 8.68 6.55
N PHE A 21 -10.10 9.42 5.52
CA PHE A 21 -9.26 8.89 4.45
C PHE A 21 -7.96 9.68 4.37
N VAL A 22 -6.84 8.96 4.38
CA VAL A 22 -5.53 9.52 4.09
C VAL A 22 -5.16 9.16 2.66
N LEU A 23 -4.89 10.19 1.85
CA LEU A 23 -4.52 10.02 0.46
C LEU A 23 -3.05 9.63 0.32
N MET A 24 -2.76 8.64 -0.52
CA MET A 24 -1.39 8.28 -0.89
C MET A 24 -1.00 8.92 -2.21
N GLY A 25 -0.50 10.16 -2.12
CA GLY A 25 0.00 10.94 -3.25
C GLY A 25 -0.67 12.30 -3.37
N ASP A 26 -0.70 12.82 -4.59
CA ASP A 26 -1.27 14.13 -4.89
C ASP A 26 -2.81 14.10 -4.95
N GLY A 27 -3.43 15.06 -4.27
CA GLY A 27 -4.88 15.27 -4.19
C GLY A 27 -5.41 16.45 -5.02
N LEU A 28 -4.59 17.09 -5.86
CA LEU A 28 -5.00 18.26 -6.67
C LEU A 28 -6.23 18.01 -7.55
N LEU A 29 -6.45 16.75 -7.96
CA LEU A 29 -7.58 16.37 -8.83
C LEU A 29 -8.83 15.94 -8.04
N ILE A 30 -8.72 15.73 -6.73
CA ILE A 30 -9.82 15.22 -5.92
C ILE A 30 -10.71 16.39 -5.50
N GLN A 31 -12.01 16.25 -5.75
CA GLN A 31 -12.99 17.27 -5.44
C GLN A 31 -13.98 16.81 -4.39
N LYS A 32 -14.68 17.77 -3.79
CA LYS A 32 -15.80 17.47 -2.90
C LYS A 32 -16.86 16.70 -3.69
N ARG A 33 -17.29 15.56 -3.14
CA ARG A 33 -18.20 14.57 -3.76
C ARG A 33 -17.57 13.64 -4.82
N SER A 34 -16.24 13.63 -5.00
CA SER A 34 -15.58 12.55 -5.76
C SER A 34 -15.94 11.20 -5.14
N SER A 35 -16.23 10.20 -5.98
CA SER A 35 -16.57 8.86 -5.49
C SER A 35 -15.33 8.13 -5.00
N VAL A 36 -15.52 7.31 -3.97
CA VAL A 36 -14.47 6.47 -3.38
C VAL A 36 -14.98 5.04 -3.31
N LYS A 37 -14.18 4.11 -3.82
CA LYS A 37 -14.49 2.68 -3.83
C LYS A 37 -13.61 1.95 -2.84
N ALA A 38 -14.23 1.13 -2.00
CA ALA A 38 -13.50 0.23 -1.13
C ALA A 38 -12.95 -0.95 -1.96
N THR A 39 -11.63 -1.16 -1.91
CA THR A 39 -10.98 -2.25 -2.67
C THR A 39 -11.25 -3.65 -2.09
N GLY A 40 -11.83 -3.72 -0.89
CA GLY A 40 -11.99 -4.97 -0.15
C GLY A 40 -10.72 -5.46 0.55
N ARG A 41 -9.55 -4.87 0.25
CA ARG A 41 -8.25 -5.32 0.77
C ARG A 41 -7.81 -4.50 1.99
N ILE A 42 -7.25 -5.18 2.97
CA ILE A 42 -6.51 -4.51 4.07
C ILE A 42 -5.26 -3.85 3.45
N ALA A 43 -4.76 -2.79 4.06
CA ALA A 43 -3.50 -2.14 3.71
C ALA A 43 -2.38 -3.18 3.51
N GLN A 44 -2.04 -3.42 2.24
CA GLN A 44 -1.07 -4.43 1.83
C GLN A 44 -0.31 -3.97 0.59
N ILE A 45 0.92 -4.46 0.44
CA ILE A 45 1.79 -4.20 -0.70
C ILE A 45 2.26 -5.51 -1.34
N PRO A 46 2.49 -5.54 -2.65
CA PRO A 46 3.18 -6.67 -3.29
C PRO A 46 4.60 -6.82 -2.76
N VAL A 47 5.07 -8.06 -2.69
CA VAL A 47 6.45 -8.41 -2.30
C VAL A 47 7.01 -9.43 -3.29
N SER A 48 8.30 -9.32 -3.59
CA SER A 48 9.01 -10.16 -4.56
C SER A 48 10.51 -9.94 -4.44
N GLU A 49 11.32 -10.93 -4.81
CA GLU A 49 12.76 -10.73 -5.00
C GLU A 49 13.06 -9.82 -6.21
N ALA A 50 12.11 -9.71 -7.15
CA ALA A 50 12.22 -8.83 -8.31
C ALA A 50 12.29 -7.33 -7.96
N TYR A 51 12.04 -6.95 -6.70
CA TYR A 51 12.22 -5.58 -6.22
C TYR A 51 13.68 -5.23 -5.91
N LEU A 52 14.59 -6.21 -5.85
CA LEU A 52 16.01 -5.95 -5.65
C LEU A 52 16.54 -5.05 -6.77
N ASP A 53 17.39 -4.09 -6.40
CA ASP A 53 17.99 -3.09 -7.30
C ASP A 53 17.02 -2.12 -8.01
N HIS A 54 15.74 -2.10 -7.62
CA HIS A 54 14.75 -1.13 -8.08
C HIS A 54 14.56 0.02 -7.09
N VAL A 55 14.16 1.19 -7.61
CA VAL A 55 13.66 2.30 -6.78
C VAL A 55 12.14 2.33 -6.87
N ILE A 56 11.48 2.18 -5.72
CA ILE A 56 10.01 2.11 -5.61
C ILE A 56 9.47 3.18 -4.66
N ASN A 57 8.19 3.52 -4.82
CA ASN A 57 7.46 4.34 -3.85
C ASN A 57 6.83 3.50 -2.73
N ALA A 58 6.16 4.16 -1.79
CA ALA A 58 5.50 3.51 -0.64
C ALA A 58 4.38 2.52 -1.00
N LEU A 59 3.86 2.56 -2.24
CA LEU A 59 2.86 1.63 -2.76
C LEU A 59 3.50 0.52 -3.61
N ALA A 60 4.82 0.34 -3.54
CA ALA A 60 5.61 -0.62 -4.30
C ALA A 60 5.48 -0.48 -5.83
N LYS A 61 5.21 0.74 -6.31
CA LYS A 61 5.29 1.08 -7.75
C LYS A 61 6.71 1.55 -8.10
N PRO A 62 7.31 1.05 -9.18
CA PRO A 62 8.63 1.49 -9.63
C PRO A 62 8.60 2.96 -10.08
N ILE A 63 9.64 3.71 -9.70
CA ILE A 63 9.85 5.12 -10.06
C ILE A 63 11.19 5.36 -10.75
N ASP A 64 11.95 4.29 -11.03
CA ASP A 64 13.24 4.32 -11.70
C ASP A 64 13.15 4.26 -13.25
N GLY A 65 11.95 4.09 -13.81
CA GLY A 65 11.74 4.00 -15.25
C GLY A 65 12.18 2.69 -15.90
N ARG A 66 12.48 1.64 -15.12
CA ARG A 66 12.99 0.34 -15.63
C ARG A 66 11.90 -0.66 -16.03
N GLY A 67 10.63 -0.26 -15.98
CA GLY A 67 9.48 -1.11 -16.29
C GLY A 67 8.74 -1.61 -15.05
N GLU A 68 7.72 -2.45 -15.27
CA GLU A 68 6.91 -3.02 -14.19
C GLU A 68 7.62 -4.19 -13.50
N ILE A 69 7.37 -4.32 -12.20
CA ILE A 69 7.93 -5.40 -11.36
C ILE A 69 6.85 -6.45 -11.15
N SER A 70 7.16 -7.71 -11.50
CA SER A 70 6.24 -8.83 -11.29
C SER A 70 6.35 -9.34 -9.85
N ALA A 71 5.20 -9.42 -9.18
CA ALA A 71 5.06 -9.95 -7.83
C ALA A 71 3.80 -10.82 -7.73
N SER A 72 3.96 -12.05 -7.28
CA SER A 72 2.86 -13.01 -7.06
C SER A 72 2.29 -12.96 -5.65
N GLU A 73 3.07 -12.44 -4.69
CA GLU A 73 2.71 -12.41 -3.28
C GLU A 73 2.46 -10.98 -2.80
N SER A 74 1.68 -10.85 -1.73
CA SER A 74 1.45 -9.58 -1.05
C SER A 74 1.52 -9.76 0.46
N ARG A 75 1.96 -8.71 1.17
CA ARG A 75 2.02 -8.68 2.63
C ARG A 75 1.30 -7.46 3.17
N LEU A 76 0.70 -7.64 4.35
CA LEU A 76 0.09 -6.55 5.08
C LEU A 76 1.16 -5.53 5.49
N ILE A 77 0.83 -4.24 5.37
CA ILE A 77 1.68 -3.14 5.83
C ILE A 77 1.78 -3.17 7.36
N GLU A 78 0.64 -3.39 8.03
CA GLU A 78 0.56 -3.53 9.47
C GLU A 78 0.39 -5.01 9.83
N SER A 79 1.41 -5.58 10.47
CA SER A 79 1.35 -6.94 11.03
C SER A 79 2.13 -7.00 12.34
N PRO A 80 1.71 -7.85 13.30
CA PRO A 80 2.39 -7.96 14.58
C PRO A 80 3.82 -8.49 14.39
N ALA A 81 4.77 -7.87 15.10
CA ALA A 81 6.15 -8.34 15.11
C ALA A 81 6.28 -9.73 15.75
N PRO A 82 7.36 -10.49 15.46
CA PRO A 82 7.59 -11.79 16.09
C PRO A 82 7.61 -11.72 17.62
N GLY A 83 6.94 -12.68 18.27
CA GLY A 83 6.92 -12.83 19.72
C GLY A 83 8.26 -13.25 20.31
N ILE A 84 8.43 -13.15 21.63
CA ILE A 84 9.71 -13.38 22.33
C ILE A 84 10.30 -14.76 22.01
N ILE A 85 9.49 -15.82 22.04
CA ILE A 85 9.92 -17.21 21.79
C ILE A 85 10.41 -17.41 20.34
N SER A 86 9.90 -16.63 19.39
CA SER A 86 10.26 -16.72 17.97
C SER A 86 11.54 -15.96 17.62
N ARG A 87 12.12 -15.22 18.58
CA ARG A 87 13.34 -14.44 18.39
C ARG A 87 14.56 -15.29 18.72
N ARG A 88 15.68 -15.03 18.05
CA ARG A 88 17.00 -15.59 18.36
C ARG A 88 17.94 -14.43 18.72
N SER A 89 18.91 -14.67 19.60
CA SER A 89 20.01 -13.70 19.80
C SER A 89 20.71 -13.46 18.47
N VAL A 90 21.00 -12.19 18.18
CA VAL A 90 21.90 -11.81 17.09
C VAL A 90 23.34 -12.13 17.45
#